data_AF-A0A925I546-F1
#
_entry.id   AF-A0A925I546-F1
#
_cell.length_a   1.000
_cell.length_b   1.000
_cell.length_c   1.000
_cell.angle_alpha   90.00
_cell.angle_beta   90.00
_cell.angle_gamma   90.00
#
_symmetry.space_group_name_H-M   'P 1'
#
loop_
_entity.id
_entity.type
_entity.pdbx_description
1 polymer ?
#
loop_
_entity_poly.entity_id
_entity_poly.type
_entity_poly.pdbx_seq_one_letter_code
_entity_poly.pdbx_strand_id
1 'polypeptide(L)'
;SPSIFADVMLNLMGTDDFSFSAATTVYAIGKITPPASVFEKPSLAFDKVVVNNIVIEVNTQVFYLKGTITYKKDDPVYGKGFFGGIALSIKDVLEEPISSNVWFGTVNNMKYWYVDATVPVAIPVGPVIEIRRLKGALYYHMRQNQSVVALANAIHDQATLSNPLTFVPDSTIGLGFKAGAYFIVLPNEKLANGDVQFEIEFNSPANGGGLNHVGLNGQVYFLANYQERSSSSGHKVTGYVNMLYDNMTKSFDAILAVNLQMPKISGSAQCVIHLDSVNWSICVGKPSQKANLSVLNLGNISAYFMIGNQLEPMPAIPNYITNVVNCSGLQQARNNQDLSEAKGWVTGASFSTSKNGSFGFDFFEVYYGFWAQAGFDMMLANYGPTAHCAGDQDKIGINGWYAQGQMYAYLSGNVGVRGNILHKDFDFTILNLQAAAILAGQAPKPTYTTGGVGCDYEIFGTFNGHIDFGFEIGSYCSVTQ
;
A
#
# COMPACT_ATOMS: atom_id res chain seq x y z
N SER A 1 22.88 20.92 -37.19
CA SER A 1 23.78 20.53 -38.29
C SER A 1 22.96 20.11 -39.48
N PRO A 2 23.31 20.51 -40.72
CA PRO A 2 22.67 19.94 -41.92
C PRO A 2 22.92 18.43 -41.97
N SER A 3 21.91 17.66 -42.39
CA SER A 3 22.01 16.20 -42.49
C SER A 3 21.21 15.69 -43.68
N ILE A 4 21.74 14.67 -44.35
CA ILE A 4 21.00 13.80 -45.28
C ILE A 4 20.82 12.45 -44.59
N PHE A 5 19.68 11.79 -44.78
CA PHE A 5 19.43 10.46 -44.23
C PHE A 5 18.89 9.50 -45.27
N ALA A 6 19.07 8.21 -45.03
CA ALA A 6 18.51 7.11 -45.81
C ALA A 6 18.06 5.98 -44.88
N ASP A 7 16.88 5.44 -45.13
CA ASP A 7 16.44 4.18 -44.52
C ASP A 7 17.02 3.01 -45.33
N VAL A 8 17.73 2.12 -44.64
CA VAL A 8 18.36 0.95 -45.22
C VAL A 8 17.63 -0.27 -44.69
N MET A 9 17.02 -1.03 -45.60
CA MET A 9 16.32 -2.27 -45.30
C MET A 9 16.92 -3.40 -46.11
N LEU A 10 17.20 -4.51 -45.45
CA LEU A 10 17.70 -5.74 -46.05
C LEU A 10 16.71 -6.85 -45.73
N ASN A 11 16.08 -7.42 -46.75
CA ASN A 11 15.35 -8.68 -46.65
C ASN A 11 16.18 -9.76 -47.35
N LEU A 12 16.50 -10.83 -46.64
CA LEU A 12 17.33 -11.92 -47.16
C LEU A 12 16.49 -13.09 -47.74
N MET A 13 15.17 -12.98 -47.74
CA MET A 13 14.26 -14.03 -48.22
C MET A 13 13.15 -13.48 -49.14
N GLY A 14 12.52 -14.37 -49.92
CA GLY A 14 11.48 -14.01 -50.88
C GLY A 14 10.21 -13.45 -50.20
N THR A 15 9.34 -12.80 -50.94
CA THR A 15 8.07 -12.25 -50.39
C THR A 15 7.09 -13.34 -49.94
N ASP A 16 7.26 -14.56 -50.46
CA ASP A 16 6.33 -15.68 -50.29
C ASP A 16 6.86 -16.74 -49.30
N ASP A 17 8.12 -16.61 -48.87
CA ASP A 17 8.80 -17.49 -47.92
C ASP A 17 9.32 -16.65 -46.76
N PHE A 18 9.10 -17.12 -45.52
CA PHE A 18 9.78 -16.73 -44.26
C PHE A 18 10.56 -15.41 -44.27
N SER A 19 10.23 -14.43 -43.43
CA SER A 19 10.95 -13.15 -43.45
C SER A 19 12.17 -13.17 -42.54
N PHE A 20 13.36 -12.90 -43.09
CA PHE A 20 14.53 -12.43 -42.34
C PHE A 20 14.82 -11.00 -42.79
N SER A 21 14.50 -10.04 -41.94
CA SER A 21 14.68 -8.62 -42.24
C SER A 21 15.55 -7.92 -41.21
N ALA A 22 16.33 -6.97 -41.69
CA ALA A 22 17.05 -6.00 -40.87
C ALA A 22 16.79 -4.59 -41.42
N ALA A 23 16.55 -3.62 -40.53
CA ALA A 23 16.28 -2.24 -40.89
C ALA A 23 17.05 -1.27 -40.00
N THR A 24 17.53 -0.17 -40.56
CA THR A 24 18.16 0.95 -39.83
C THR A 24 18.07 2.24 -40.63
N THR A 25 18.18 3.40 -39.97
CA THR A 25 18.35 4.70 -40.63
C THR A 25 19.81 5.17 -40.52
N VAL A 26 20.39 5.67 -41.61
CA VAL A 26 21.76 6.20 -41.66
C VAL A 26 21.73 7.68 -42.01
N TYR A 27 22.41 8.52 -41.23
CA TYR A 27 22.54 9.97 -41.44
C TYR A 27 23.98 10.32 -41.81
N ALA A 28 24.16 11.09 -42.87
CA ALA A 28 25.38 11.84 -43.14
C ALA A 28 25.20 13.27 -42.63
N ILE A 29 25.96 13.64 -41.59
CA ILE A 29 25.89 14.95 -40.94
C ILE A 29 27.03 15.82 -41.44
N GLY A 30 26.72 17.06 -41.81
CA GLY A 30 27.69 18.10 -42.14
C GLY A 30 27.86 19.12 -41.02
N LYS A 31 29.03 19.76 -40.95
CA LYS A 31 29.33 20.87 -40.05
C LYS A 31 29.45 22.16 -40.86
N ILE A 32 28.69 23.18 -40.46
CA ILE A 32 28.81 24.53 -41.04
C ILE A 32 29.82 25.30 -40.18
N THR A 33 30.89 25.78 -40.80
CA THR A 33 31.82 26.69 -40.15
C THR A 33 31.44 28.12 -40.54
N PRO A 34 31.08 29.00 -39.57
CA PRO A 34 30.75 30.38 -39.87
C PRO A 34 32.00 31.11 -40.41
N PRO A 35 31.81 32.05 -41.35
CA PRO A 35 32.92 32.79 -41.93
C PRO A 35 33.62 33.71 -40.91
N ALA A 36 34.93 33.92 -41.05
CA ALA A 36 35.71 34.75 -40.12
C ALA A 36 35.52 36.25 -40.36
N SER A 37 34.93 36.63 -41.49
CA SER A 37 34.57 38.01 -41.82
C SER A 37 33.28 38.05 -42.66
N VAL A 38 32.66 39.23 -42.76
CA VAL A 38 31.41 39.44 -43.51
C VAL A 38 31.57 39.21 -45.04
N PHE A 39 32.82 39.10 -45.53
CA PHE A 39 33.14 38.87 -46.94
C PHE A 39 33.43 37.40 -47.27
N GLU A 40 33.50 36.52 -46.26
CA GLU A 40 33.73 35.09 -46.46
C GLU A 40 32.42 34.31 -46.49
N LYS A 41 32.39 33.21 -47.27
CA LYS A 41 31.24 32.31 -47.33
C LYS A 41 31.35 31.25 -46.23
N PRO A 42 30.23 30.85 -45.59
CA PRO A 42 30.23 29.69 -44.70
C PRO A 42 30.67 28.44 -45.46
N SER A 43 31.56 27.65 -44.86
CA SER A 43 32.01 26.39 -45.44
C SER A 43 31.20 25.23 -44.85
N LEU A 44 30.76 24.33 -45.71
CA LEU A 44 30.12 23.07 -45.32
C LEU A 44 31.14 21.94 -45.50
N ALA A 45 31.48 21.26 -44.42
CA ALA A 45 32.31 20.08 -44.44
C ALA A 45 31.51 18.86 -43.96
N PHE A 46 31.85 17.68 -44.46
CA PHE A 46 31.38 16.43 -43.86
C PHE A 46 31.89 16.34 -42.42
N ASP A 47 31.01 15.96 -41.49
CA ASP A 47 31.35 15.79 -40.07
C ASP A 47 31.44 14.31 -39.72
N LYS A 48 30.32 13.57 -39.87
CA LYS A 48 30.23 12.16 -39.45
C LYS A 48 29.04 11.43 -40.08
N VAL A 49 29.11 10.10 -40.06
CA VAL A 49 27.95 9.22 -40.25
C VAL A 49 27.38 8.80 -38.90
N VAL A 50 26.06 8.77 -38.79
CA VAL A 50 25.32 8.28 -37.61
C VAL A 50 24.37 7.17 -38.05
N VAL A 51 24.40 6.03 -37.36
CA VAL A 51 23.45 4.94 -37.54
C VAL A 51 22.46 5.00 -36.37
N ASN A 52 21.16 5.01 -36.68
CA ASN A 52 20.08 4.98 -35.70
C ASN A 52 19.81 3.53 -35.25
N ASN A 53 18.59 3.27 -34.78
CA ASN A 53 18.16 1.97 -34.28
C ASN A 53 18.28 0.90 -35.37
N ILE A 54 18.95 -0.19 -35.04
CA ILE A 54 18.99 -1.40 -35.85
C ILE A 54 17.88 -2.30 -35.34
N VAL A 55 16.93 -2.66 -36.20
CA VAL A 55 15.86 -3.61 -35.91
C VAL A 55 16.11 -4.88 -36.72
N ILE A 56 16.00 -6.02 -36.07
CA ILE A 56 16.05 -7.35 -36.69
C ILE A 56 14.71 -8.02 -36.44
N GLU A 57 14.09 -8.55 -37.48
CA GLU A 57 12.86 -9.32 -37.38
C GLU A 57 12.99 -10.60 -38.19
N VAL A 58 12.75 -11.73 -37.52
CA VAL A 58 12.83 -13.07 -38.10
C VAL A 58 11.51 -13.77 -37.81
N ASN A 59 10.77 -14.11 -38.85
CA ASN A 59 9.49 -14.81 -38.74
C ASN A 59 9.55 -16.09 -39.58
N THR A 60 9.68 -17.23 -38.89
CA THR A 60 9.73 -18.56 -39.50
C THR A 60 8.47 -19.36 -39.17
N GLN A 61 8.34 -20.58 -39.71
CA GLN A 61 7.29 -21.53 -39.30
C GLN A 61 7.48 -22.07 -37.86
N VAL A 62 8.69 -22.01 -37.31
CA VAL A 62 9.00 -22.63 -36.00
C VAL A 62 9.08 -21.58 -34.90
N PHE A 63 9.63 -20.41 -35.20
CA PHE A 63 9.85 -19.36 -34.22
C PHE A 63 9.70 -17.95 -34.82
N TYR A 64 9.43 -17.00 -33.93
CA TYR A 64 9.44 -15.58 -34.19
C TYR A 64 10.48 -14.91 -33.29
N LEU A 65 11.37 -14.09 -33.85
CA LEU A 65 12.39 -13.34 -33.13
C LEU A 65 12.33 -11.87 -33.55
N LYS A 66 12.29 -10.98 -32.58
CA LYS A 66 12.41 -9.54 -32.80
C LYS A 66 13.50 -8.97 -31.91
N GLY A 67 14.43 -8.23 -32.50
CA GLY A 67 15.53 -7.58 -31.81
C GLY A 67 15.64 -6.11 -32.19
N THR A 68 16.06 -5.28 -31.25
CA THR A 68 16.39 -3.87 -31.50
C THR A 68 17.70 -3.53 -30.82
N ILE A 69 18.55 -2.74 -31.46
CA ILE A 69 19.73 -2.10 -30.86
C ILE A 69 19.65 -0.60 -31.15
N THR A 70 19.70 0.21 -30.11
CA THR A 70 19.65 1.67 -30.16
C THR A 70 20.94 2.24 -29.59
N TYR A 71 21.70 2.96 -30.41
CA TYR A 71 22.92 3.62 -29.96
C TYR A 71 22.62 5.04 -29.44
N LYS A 72 23.23 5.41 -28.30
CA LYS A 72 23.20 6.76 -27.72
C LYS A 72 24.62 7.31 -27.67
N LYS A 73 24.83 8.52 -28.22
CA LYS A 73 26.16 9.15 -28.25
C LYS A 73 26.35 10.22 -27.18
N ASP A 74 25.30 11.02 -26.94
CA ASP A 74 25.36 12.23 -26.10
C ASP A 74 24.03 12.43 -25.34
N ASP A 75 23.49 11.35 -24.74
CA ASP A 75 22.24 11.44 -23.99
C ASP A 75 22.46 12.13 -22.63
N PRO A 76 21.60 13.09 -22.23
CA PRO A 76 21.81 13.83 -20.99
C PRO A 76 21.70 12.97 -19.72
N VAL A 77 21.01 11.83 -19.77
CA VAL A 77 20.83 10.91 -18.64
C VAL A 77 21.78 9.72 -18.76
N TYR A 78 21.87 9.15 -19.96
CA TYR A 78 22.56 7.89 -20.22
C TYR A 78 23.99 8.07 -20.77
N GLY A 79 24.38 9.29 -21.13
CA GLY A 79 25.68 9.56 -21.76
C GLY A 79 25.83 8.83 -23.10
N LYS A 80 26.94 8.10 -23.24
CA LYS A 80 27.23 7.27 -24.42
C LYS A 80 26.99 5.79 -24.12
N GLY A 81 26.40 5.04 -25.03
CA GLY A 81 26.11 3.63 -24.82
C GLY A 81 25.17 3.06 -25.87
N PHE A 82 24.67 1.86 -25.60
CA PHE A 82 23.60 1.28 -26.39
C PHE A 82 22.57 0.60 -25.49
N PHE A 83 21.33 0.64 -25.96
CA PHE A 83 20.23 -0.16 -25.48
C PHE A 83 19.99 -1.28 -26.48
N GLY A 84 19.70 -2.48 -25.98
CA GLY A 84 19.27 -3.58 -26.81
C GLY A 84 18.05 -4.26 -26.20
N GLY A 85 17.22 -4.85 -27.04
CA GLY A 85 16.19 -5.76 -26.57
C GLY A 85 15.97 -6.88 -27.58
N ILE A 86 15.56 -8.04 -27.08
CA ILE A 86 15.26 -9.22 -27.87
C ILE A 86 14.01 -9.91 -27.31
N ALA A 87 13.18 -10.44 -28.20
CA ALA A 87 12.04 -11.29 -27.89
C ALA A 87 12.03 -12.49 -28.81
N LEU A 88 11.79 -13.68 -28.25
CA LEU A 88 11.73 -14.97 -28.95
C LEU A 88 10.47 -15.74 -28.55
N SER A 89 9.63 -16.09 -29.52
CA SER A 89 8.52 -17.02 -29.38
C SER A 89 8.75 -18.26 -30.24
N ILE A 90 8.30 -19.43 -29.79
CA ILE A 90 8.36 -20.68 -30.55
C ILE A 90 6.91 -21.11 -30.77
N LYS A 91 6.49 -21.24 -32.03
CA LYS A 91 5.11 -21.60 -32.37
C LYS A 91 4.78 -22.98 -31.77
N ASP A 92 3.59 -23.12 -31.20
CA ASP A 92 3.06 -24.33 -30.55
C ASP A 92 3.83 -24.85 -29.32
N VAL A 93 4.96 -24.23 -28.94
CA VAL A 93 5.78 -24.64 -27.78
C VAL A 93 5.86 -23.52 -26.73
N LEU A 94 5.93 -22.27 -27.19
CA LEU A 94 6.16 -21.07 -26.41
C LEU A 94 5.32 -19.93 -27.00
N GLU A 95 4.01 -19.95 -26.70
CA GLU A 95 3.06 -18.96 -27.19
C GLU A 95 3.39 -17.55 -26.69
N GLU A 96 3.92 -17.44 -25.48
CA GLU A 96 4.38 -16.18 -24.90
C GLU A 96 5.89 -16.00 -25.07
N PRO A 97 6.38 -14.85 -25.57
CA PRO A 97 7.80 -14.67 -25.83
C PRO A 97 8.64 -14.69 -24.55
N ILE A 98 9.80 -15.35 -24.63
CA ILE A 98 10.93 -15.02 -23.76
C ILE A 98 11.49 -13.68 -24.23
N SER A 99 11.76 -12.76 -23.31
CA SER A 99 12.31 -11.45 -23.66
C SER A 99 13.45 -11.04 -22.75
N SER A 100 14.31 -10.17 -23.26
CA SER A 100 15.43 -9.59 -22.51
C SER A 100 15.75 -8.20 -23.05
N ASN A 101 16.04 -7.27 -22.15
CA ASN A 101 16.51 -5.92 -22.43
C ASN A 101 17.87 -5.70 -21.78
N VAL A 102 18.68 -4.86 -22.39
CA VAL A 102 20.02 -4.57 -21.92
C VAL A 102 20.40 -3.12 -22.13
N TRP A 103 21.15 -2.57 -21.17
CA TRP A 103 21.87 -1.31 -21.28
C TRP A 103 23.35 -1.55 -21.04
N PHE A 104 24.18 -0.93 -21.87
CA PHE A 104 25.59 -0.73 -21.58
C PHE A 104 25.98 0.69 -21.93
N GLY A 105 26.58 1.41 -21.00
CA GLY A 105 26.94 2.78 -21.26
C GLY A 105 27.99 3.35 -20.33
N THR A 106 28.29 4.62 -20.57
CA THR A 106 29.20 5.44 -19.78
C THR A 106 28.66 6.86 -19.71
N VAL A 107 28.48 7.35 -18.49
CA VAL A 107 28.12 8.74 -18.20
C VAL A 107 29.13 9.30 -17.19
N ASN A 108 29.65 10.49 -17.41
CA ASN A 108 30.64 11.12 -16.52
C ASN A 108 31.82 10.20 -16.12
N ASN A 109 32.38 9.44 -17.08
CA ASN A 109 33.42 8.42 -16.89
C ASN A 109 33.03 7.19 -16.05
N MET A 110 31.80 7.10 -15.56
CA MET A 110 31.25 5.93 -14.88
C MET A 110 30.62 4.97 -15.88
N LYS A 111 31.08 3.72 -15.89
CA LYS A 111 30.46 2.65 -16.67
C LYS A 111 29.26 2.08 -15.92
N TYR A 112 28.15 1.88 -16.60
CA TYR A 112 26.96 1.24 -16.04
C TYR A 112 26.44 0.18 -16.99
N TRP A 113 25.69 -0.78 -16.45
CA TRP A 113 24.96 -1.74 -17.27
C TRP A 113 23.72 -2.25 -16.55
N TYR A 114 22.77 -2.76 -17.32
CA TYR A 114 21.54 -3.40 -16.86
C TYR A 114 21.21 -4.53 -17.81
N VAL A 115 20.74 -5.65 -17.31
CA VAL A 115 20.17 -6.74 -18.11
C VAL A 115 18.95 -7.29 -17.40
N ASP A 116 17.85 -7.50 -18.12
CA ASP A 116 16.70 -8.26 -17.63
C ASP A 116 16.37 -9.45 -18.52
N ALA A 117 15.59 -10.38 -17.98
CA ALA A 117 15.01 -11.48 -18.71
C ALA A 117 13.63 -11.82 -18.16
N THR A 118 12.65 -12.00 -19.03
CA THR A 118 11.30 -12.47 -18.68
C THR A 118 11.05 -13.79 -19.38
N VAL A 119 10.66 -14.81 -18.61
CA VAL A 119 10.51 -16.19 -19.07
C VAL A 119 9.16 -16.73 -18.60
N PRO A 120 8.26 -17.16 -19.49
CA PRO A 120 7.08 -17.93 -19.09
C PRO A 120 7.51 -19.33 -18.65
N VAL A 121 6.92 -19.81 -17.58
CA VAL A 121 7.25 -21.10 -16.97
C VAL A 121 5.96 -21.76 -16.46
N ALA A 122 6.03 -23.04 -16.09
CA ALA A 122 4.96 -23.71 -15.36
C ALA A 122 5.60 -24.51 -14.22
N ILE A 123 5.90 -23.82 -13.11
CA ILE A 123 6.60 -24.42 -11.97
C ILE A 123 5.60 -24.60 -10.82
N PRO A 124 5.19 -25.84 -10.49
CA PRO A 124 4.35 -26.09 -9.33
C PRO A 124 5.12 -25.82 -8.03
N VAL A 125 4.53 -25.04 -7.13
CA VAL A 125 5.02 -24.76 -5.78
C VAL A 125 4.02 -25.36 -4.79
N GLY A 126 4.27 -26.62 -4.43
CA GLY A 126 3.31 -27.40 -3.67
C GLY A 126 2.02 -27.71 -4.45
N PRO A 127 0.93 -28.12 -3.78
CA PRO A 127 -0.26 -28.63 -4.46
C PRO A 127 -1.18 -27.54 -5.04
N VAL A 128 -1.03 -26.29 -4.61
CA VAL A 128 -2.03 -25.23 -4.87
C VAL A 128 -1.47 -23.97 -5.52
N ILE A 129 -0.15 -23.80 -5.65
CA ILE A 129 0.45 -22.62 -6.29
C ILE A 129 1.23 -23.07 -7.53
N GLU A 130 1.10 -22.32 -8.62
CA GLU A 130 1.90 -22.48 -9.83
C GLU A 130 2.50 -21.13 -10.22
N ILE A 131 3.83 -21.08 -10.38
CA ILE A 131 4.51 -19.92 -10.95
C ILE A 131 4.39 -20.03 -12.47
N ARG A 132 3.87 -18.97 -13.09
CA ARG A 132 3.61 -18.90 -14.54
C ARG A 132 4.58 -18.02 -15.31
N ARG A 133 5.24 -17.07 -14.65
CA ARG A 133 6.32 -16.27 -15.24
C ARG A 133 7.37 -15.94 -14.21
N LEU A 134 8.61 -15.84 -14.67
CA LEU A 134 9.75 -15.32 -13.93
C LEU A 134 10.30 -14.09 -14.66
N LYS A 135 10.68 -13.06 -13.92
CA LYS A 135 11.40 -11.89 -14.45
C LYS A 135 12.63 -11.60 -13.59
N GLY A 136 13.82 -11.78 -14.13
CA GLY A 136 15.07 -11.47 -13.44
C GLY A 136 15.71 -10.20 -13.98
N ALA A 137 16.44 -9.45 -13.15
CA ALA A 137 17.35 -8.42 -13.64
C ALA A 137 18.64 -8.36 -12.82
N LEU A 138 19.74 -8.01 -13.48
CA LEU A 138 21.01 -7.67 -12.87
C LEU A 138 21.42 -6.29 -13.35
N TYR A 139 22.03 -5.50 -12.48
CA TYR A 139 22.46 -4.16 -12.85
C TYR A 139 23.68 -3.71 -12.08
N TYR A 140 24.37 -2.72 -12.65
CA TYR A 140 25.56 -2.11 -12.09
C TYR A 140 25.53 -0.60 -12.31
N HIS A 141 25.71 0.18 -11.24
CA HIS A 141 25.59 1.63 -11.26
C HIS A 141 24.27 2.13 -11.88
N MET A 142 23.16 1.50 -11.54
CA MET A 142 21.83 1.83 -12.05
C MET A 142 20.82 1.80 -10.90
N ARG A 143 19.88 2.75 -10.88
CA ARG A 143 18.76 2.82 -9.93
C ARG A 143 17.45 2.70 -10.67
N GLN A 144 16.51 1.93 -10.14
CA GLN A 144 15.15 1.93 -10.65
C GLN A 144 14.37 3.17 -10.20
N ASN A 145 13.68 3.85 -11.13
CA ASN A 145 12.90 5.06 -10.86
C ASN A 145 11.40 4.89 -11.14
N GLN A 146 10.81 3.77 -10.71
CA GLN A 146 9.41 3.41 -11.00
C GLN A 146 8.68 2.99 -9.71
N SER A 147 7.35 3.17 -9.68
CA SER A 147 6.53 2.79 -8.52
C SER A 147 6.31 1.26 -8.46
N VAL A 148 6.07 0.72 -7.27
CA VAL A 148 5.86 -0.73 -7.06
C VAL A 148 4.77 -1.32 -7.99
N VAL A 149 3.71 -0.56 -8.27
CA VAL A 149 2.64 -0.98 -9.19
C VAL A 149 3.13 -1.09 -10.64
N ALA A 150 3.95 -0.13 -11.08
CA ALA A 150 4.56 -0.18 -12.41
C ALA A 150 5.52 -1.37 -12.54
N LEU A 151 6.21 -1.75 -11.46
CA LEU A 151 7.09 -2.92 -11.43
C LEU A 151 6.32 -4.23 -11.54
N ALA A 152 5.22 -4.38 -10.79
CA ALA A 152 4.37 -5.57 -10.82
C ALA A 152 3.81 -5.78 -12.24
N ASN A 153 3.28 -4.72 -12.87
CA ASN A 153 2.78 -4.79 -14.23
C ASN A 153 3.87 -5.15 -15.25
N ALA A 154 5.12 -4.78 -15.00
CA ALA A 154 6.21 -5.04 -15.92
C ALA A 154 6.67 -6.51 -15.99
N ILE A 155 6.21 -7.38 -15.08
CA ILE A 155 6.35 -8.85 -15.24
C ILE A 155 5.54 -9.34 -16.44
N HIS A 156 4.50 -8.58 -16.82
CA HIS A 156 3.59 -8.89 -17.92
C HIS A 156 3.80 -8.02 -19.17
N ASP A 157 4.64 -6.99 -19.09
CA ASP A 157 4.96 -6.18 -20.25
C ASP A 157 5.64 -7.05 -21.31
N GLN A 158 4.94 -7.19 -22.43
CA GLN A 158 5.51 -7.69 -23.68
C GLN A 158 6.68 -6.77 -24.04
N ALA A 159 7.79 -7.34 -24.49
CA ALA A 159 9.04 -6.64 -24.78
C ALA A 159 8.83 -5.32 -25.55
N THR A 160 8.63 -4.21 -24.84
CA THR A 160 8.60 -2.89 -25.44
C THR A 160 10.05 -2.51 -25.66
N LEU A 161 10.57 -2.88 -26.83
CA LEU A 161 11.94 -2.66 -27.30
C LEU A 161 12.31 -1.15 -27.46
N SER A 162 11.58 -0.27 -26.79
CA SER A 162 11.62 1.19 -26.91
C SER A 162 11.48 1.92 -25.57
N ASN A 163 10.96 1.29 -24.51
CA ASN A 163 10.80 1.94 -23.21
C ASN A 163 11.20 0.99 -22.07
N PRO A 164 12.51 0.89 -21.74
CA PRO A 164 12.93 0.12 -20.58
C PRO A 164 12.23 0.69 -19.34
N LEU A 165 11.84 -0.18 -18.42
CA LEU A 165 11.62 0.22 -17.02
C LEU A 165 12.77 1.16 -16.65
N THR A 166 12.44 2.37 -16.21
CA THR A 166 13.41 3.46 -16.18
C THR A 166 14.45 3.21 -15.10
N PHE A 167 15.53 2.51 -15.47
CA PHE A 167 16.76 2.43 -14.70
C PHE A 167 17.64 3.57 -15.14
N VAL A 168 18.04 4.41 -14.20
CA VAL A 168 18.91 5.56 -14.45
C VAL A 168 20.29 5.32 -13.86
N PRO A 169 21.38 5.77 -14.52
CA PRO A 169 22.71 5.60 -13.97
C PRO A 169 22.85 6.27 -12.58
N ASP A 170 23.46 5.58 -11.63
CA ASP A 170 23.70 6.04 -10.27
C ASP A 170 25.06 5.55 -9.74
N SER A 171 25.94 6.48 -9.41
CA SER A 171 27.30 6.19 -8.94
C SER A 171 27.37 5.62 -7.52
N THR A 172 26.30 5.78 -6.73
CA THR A 172 26.23 5.28 -5.35
C THR A 172 25.99 3.78 -5.29
N ILE A 173 25.41 3.20 -6.33
CA ILE A 173 25.00 1.80 -6.40
C ILE A 173 26.10 0.96 -7.03
N GLY A 174 26.45 -0.16 -6.40
CA GLY A 174 27.36 -1.17 -6.94
C GLY A 174 26.59 -2.12 -7.85
N LEU A 175 26.45 -3.38 -7.41
CA LEU A 175 25.64 -4.39 -8.08
C LEU A 175 24.24 -4.44 -7.48
N GLY A 176 23.25 -4.79 -8.29
CA GLY A 176 21.92 -5.15 -7.79
C GLY A 176 21.32 -6.31 -8.56
N PHE A 177 20.45 -7.06 -7.90
CA PHE A 177 19.75 -8.22 -8.41
C PHE A 177 18.27 -8.11 -8.10
N LYS A 178 17.43 -8.44 -9.09
CA LYS A 178 15.98 -8.50 -8.98
C LYS A 178 15.47 -9.84 -9.47
N ALA A 179 14.49 -10.38 -8.75
CA ALA A 179 13.76 -11.57 -9.15
C ALA A 179 12.26 -11.36 -8.90
N GLY A 180 11.49 -11.33 -9.97
CA GLY A 180 10.04 -11.26 -9.99
C GLY A 180 9.43 -12.60 -10.38
N ALA A 181 8.25 -12.89 -9.82
CA ALA A 181 7.44 -14.04 -10.20
C ALA A 181 5.96 -13.64 -10.26
N TYR A 182 5.30 -14.09 -11.32
CA TYR A 182 3.83 -14.11 -11.40
C TYR A 182 3.36 -15.53 -11.07
N PHE A 183 2.48 -15.64 -10.08
CA PHE A 183 1.91 -16.91 -9.63
C PHE A 183 0.38 -16.91 -9.68
N ILE A 184 -0.18 -18.10 -9.80
CA ILE A 184 -1.60 -18.36 -9.67
C ILE A 184 -1.87 -19.41 -8.59
N VAL A 185 -3.07 -19.39 -8.02
CA VAL A 185 -3.59 -20.46 -7.17
C VAL A 185 -4.45 -21.40 -8.02
N LEU A 186 -4.15 -22.70 -7.96
CA LEU A 186 -4.87 -23.77 -8.64
C LEU A 186 -6.13 -24.20 -7.87
N PRO A 187 -7.15 -24.76 -8.55
CA PRO A 187 -7.23 -25.02 -9.99
C PRO A 187 -7.70 -23.82 -10.83
N ASN A 188 -7.99 -22.68 -10.20
CA ASN A 188 -8.63 -21.55 -10.86
C ASN A 188 -7.93 -20.25 -10.45
N GLU A 189 -7.34 -19.55 -11.42
CA GLU A 189 -6.66 -18.26 -11.25
C GLU A 189 -7.51 -17.23 -10.48
N LYS A 190 -8.84 -17.26 -10.62
CA LYS A 190 -9.74 -16.37 -9.88
C LYS A 190 -9.71 -16.58 -8.37
N LEU A 191 -9.20 -17.71 -7.87
CA LEU A 191 -9.02 -17.94 -6.44
C LEU A 191 -8.03 -16.94 -5.88
N ALA A 192 -6.82 -16.91 -6.43
CA ALA A 192 -5.85 -15.86 -6.23
C ALA A 192 -4.78 -15.88 -7.33
N ASN A 193 -4.22 -14.72 -7.62
CA ASN A 193 -3.04 -14.57 -8.47
C ASN A 193 -2.27 -13.34 -8.01
N GLY A 194 -0.97 -13.32 -8.24
CA GLY A 194 -0.16 -12.23 -7.73
C GLY A 194 1.19 -12.13 -8.38
N ASP A 195 1.80 -10.99 -8.13
CA ASP A 195 3.14 -10.61 -8.55
C ASP A 195 3.96 -10.36 -7.31
N VAL A 196 5.13 -10.99 -7.24
CA VAL A 196 6.10 -10.75 -6.16
C VAL A 196 7.43 -10.42 -6.80
N GLN A 197 8.17 -9.51 -6.19
CA GLN A 197 9.51 -9.13 -6.60
C GLN A 197 10.41 -9.02 -5.38
N PHE A 198 11.53 -9.73 -5.46
CA PHE A 198 12.66 -9.63 -4.56
C PHE A 198 13.73 -8.73 -5.18
N GLU A 199 14.39 -7.93 -4.34
CA GLU A 199 15.52 -7.07 -4.69
C GLU A 199 16.63 -7.20 -3.65
N ILE A 200 17.87 -7.27 -4.10
CA ILE A 200 19.05 -7.07 -3.26
C ILE A 200 19.99 -6.11 -3.97
N GLU A 201 20.41 -5.07 -3.25
CA GLU A 201 21.27 -4.03 -3.79
C GLU A 201 22.51 -3.86 -2.92
N PHE A 202 23.65 -3.58 -3.55
CA PHE A 202 24.93 -3.34 -2.91
C PHE A 202 25.41 -1.91 -3.20
N ASN A 203 26.12 -1.30 -2.26
CA ASN A 203 26.75 0.00 -2.48
C ASN A 203 27.94 -0.14 -3.43
N SER A 204 28.29 0.95 -4.11
CA SER A 204 29.49 0.97 -4.95
C SER A 204 30.76 0.97 -4.08
N PRO A 205 31.92 0.54 -4.62
CA PRO A 205 33.18 0.56 -3.86
C PRO A 205 33.55 1.94 -3.32
N ALA A 206 33.23 3.01 -4.05
CA ALA A 206 33.45 4.39 -3.63
C ALA A 206 32.57 4.81 -2.44
N ASN A 207 31.48 4.10 -2.19
CA ASN A 207 30.54 4.33 -1.08
C ASN A 207 30.64 3.22 -0.02
N GLY A 208 31.85 2.66 0.16
CA GLY A 208 32.13 1.65 1.18
C GLY A 208 31.83 0.20 0.76
N GLY A 209 31.16 -0.02 -0.38
CA GLY A 209 30.76 -1.35 -0.81
C GLY A 209 29.77 -2.02 0.16
N GLY A 210 29.63 -3.34 0.05
CA GLY A 210 28.74 -4.12 0.93
C GLY A 210 27.25 -3.93 0.62
N LEU A 211 26.40 -4.55 1.45
CA LEU A 211 24.95 -4.54 1.28
C LEU A 211 24.38 -3.12 1.44
N ASN A 212 23.49 -2.71 0.54
CA ASN A 212 22.69 -1.50 0.67
C ASN A 212 21.34 -1.84 1.31
N HIS A 213 20.51 -2.62 0.63
CA HIS A 213 19.21 -3.05 1.15
C HIS A 213 18.76 -4.39 0.54
N VAL A 214 17.77 -5.02 1.19
CA VAL A 214 17.04 -6.18 0.68
C VAL A 214 15.55 -5.87 0.72
N GLY A 215 14.87 -6.04 -0.41
CA GLY A 215 13.46 -5.72 -0.56
C GLY A 215 12.63 -6.92 -1.02
N LEU A 216 11.37 -6.99 -0.57
CA LEU A 216 10.34 -7.86 -1.12
C LEU A 216 9.05 -7.06 -1.28
N ASN A 217 8.59 -6.92 -2.52
CA ASN A 217 7.37 -6.21 -2.85
C ASN A 217 6.42 -7.12 -3.60
N GLY A 218 5.11 -6.94 -3.43
CA GLY A 218 4.16 -7.74 -4.17
C GLY A 218 2.72 -7.31 -4.02
N GLN A 219 1.91 -7.79 -4.95
CA GLN A 219 0.48 -7.61 -4.98
C GLN A 219 -0.19 -8.95 -5.22
N VAL A 220 -1.29 -9.20 -4.52
CA VAL A 220 -2.13 -10.37 -4.70
C VAL A 220 -3.56 -9.92 -4.95
N TYR A 221 -4.24 -10.60 -5.86
CA TYR A 221 -5.58 -10.32 -6.29
C TYR A 221 -6.41 -11.58 -6.08
N PHE A 222 -7.61 -11.43 -5.51
CA PHE A 222 -8.57 -12.52 -5.38
C PHE A 222 -9.85 -12.17 -6.14
N LEU A 223 -10.60 -13.20 -6.54
CA LEU A 223 -11.86 -13.09 -7.28
C LEU A 223 -11.75 -12.37 -8.63
N ALA A 224 -10.57 -12.39 -9.25
CA ALA A 224 -10.28 -11.78 -10.55
C ALA A 224 -9.18 -12.56 -11.26
N ASN A 225 -9.24 -12.68 -12.59
CA ASN A 225 -8.10 -13.11 -13.43
C ASN A 225 -7.15 -11.93 -13.68
N TYR A 226 -5.93 -12.21 -14.16
CA TYR A 226 -4.97 -11.18 -14.56
C TYR A 226 -5.57 -10.12 -15.50
N GLN A 227 -6.31 -10.54 -16.53
CA GLN A 227 -6.93 -9.61 -17.50
C GLN A 227 -7.99 -8.69 -16.87
N GLU A 228 -8.63 -9.12 -15.79
CA GLU A 228 -9.70 -8.37 -15.10
C GLU A 228 -9.11 -7.30 -14.17
N ARG A 229 -7.81 -7.37 -13.86
CA ARG A 229 -7.09 -6.43 -13.00
C ARG A 229 -7.13 -4.98 -13.52
N SER A 230 -7.14 -4.78 -14.84
CA SER A 230 -7.13 -3.43 -15.43
C SER A 230 -8.52 -2.79 -15.55
N SER A 231 -9.59 -3.48 -15.12
CA SER A 231 -10.98 -3.04 -15.31
C SER A 231 -11.49 -2.11 -14.19
N SER A 232 -12.29 -1.11 -14.55
CA SER A 232 -12.96 -0.18 -13.61
C SER A 232 -14.04 -0.83 -12.73
N SER A 233 -14.43 -2.08 -13.04
CA SER A 233 -15.24 -2.94 -12.17
C SER A 233 -14.50 -3.42 -10.91
N GLY A 234 -13.21 -3.07 -10.77
CA GLY A 234 -12.50 -2.86 -9.51
C GLY A 234 -12.20 -4.14 -8.74
N HIS A 235 -10.92 -4.41 -8.51
CA HIS A 235 -10.45 -5.53 -7.72
C HIS A 235 -11.24 -5.71 -6.41
N LYS A 236 -11.99 -6.81 -6.29
CA LYS A 236 -12.89 -7.03 -5.14
C LYS A 236 -12.13 -7.27 -3.85
N VAL A 237 -10.96 -7.90 -3.96
CA VAL A 237 -10.07 -8.16 -2.84
C VAL A 237 -8.64 -8.04 -3.35
N THR A 238 -7.87 -7.13 -2.77
CA THR A 238 -6.45 -6.95 -3.06
C THR A 238 -5.63 -7.09 -1.79
N GLY A 239 -4.45 -7.68 -1.92
CA GLY A 239 -3.41 -7.68 -0.93
C GLY A 239 -2.17 -7.00 -1.46
N TYR A 240 -1.44 -6.34 -0.57
CA TYR A 240 -0.18 -5.68 -0.84
C TYR A 240 0.85 -6.10 0.21
N VAL A 241 2.07 -6.35 -0.23
CA VAL A 241 3.22 -6.58 0.64
C VAL A 241 4.37 -5.68 0.19
N ASN A 242 5.01 -5.03 1.15
CA ASN A 242 6.26 -4.32 0.96
C ASN A 242 7.10 -4.57 2.21
N MET A 243 8.29 -5.10 2.01
CA MET A 243 9.27 -5.36 3.05
C MET A 243 10.60 -4.78 2.60
N LEU A 244 11.28 -4.09 3.48
CA LEU A 244 12.57 -3.48 3.22
C LEU A 244 13.45 -3.63 4.45
N TYR A 245 14.58 -4.32 4.28
CA TYR A 245 15.71 -4.23 5.20
C TYR A 245 16.69 -3.19 4.66
N ASP A 246 16.93 -2.14 5.42
CA ASP A 246 17.93 -1.11 5.12
C ASP A 246 19.20 -1.36 5.96
N ASN A 247 20.33 -1.58 5.27
CA ASN A 247 21.59 -1.89 5.93
C ASN A 247 22.30 -0.64 6.50
N MET A 248 21.97 0.56 6.04
CA MET A 248 22.53 1.81 6.58
C MET A 248 21.92 2.15 7.93
N THR A 249 20.59 2.11 8.03
CA THR A 249 19.85 2.36 9.28
C THR A 249 19.77 1.13 10.18
N LYS A 250 20.10 -0.06 9.66
CA LYS A 250 19.89 -1.36 10.31
C LYS A 250 18.42 -1.56 10.71
N SER A 251 17.50 -1.07 9.89
CA SER A 251 16.06 -1.21 10.12
C SER A 251 15.44 -2.23 9.18
N PHE A 252 14.36 -2.85 9.65
CA PHE A 252 13.45 -3.65 8.85
C PHE A 252 12.05 -3.06 8.97
N ASP A 253 11.51 -2.68 7.83
CA ASP A 253 10.16 -2.12 7.69
C ASP A 253 9.33 -3.04 6.81
N ALA A 254 8.13 -3.40 7.26
CA ALA A 254 7.20 -4.17 6.47
C ALA A 254 5.77 -3.66 6.60
N ILE A 255 5.07 -3.62 5.47
CA ILE A 255 3.66 -3.29 5.34
C ILE A 255 2.98 -4.46 4.62
N LEU A 256 2.00 -5.06 5.28
CA LEU A 256 1.06 -6.00 4.66
C LEU A 256 -0.32 -5.38 4.72
N ALA A 257 -0.98 -5.15 3.59
CA ALA A 257 -2.29 -4.53 3.56
C ALA A 257 -3.28 -5.39 2.77
N VAL A 258 -4.54 -5.36 3.18
CA VAL A 258 -5.65 -5.97 2.46
C VAL A 258 -6.76 -4.94 2.30
N ASN A 259 -7.34 -4.87 1.11
CA ASN A 259 -8.51 -4.07 0.79
C ASN A 259 -9.62 -4.98 0.26
N LEU A 260 -10.84 -4.81 0.77
CA LEU A 260 -12.05 -5.47 0.31
C LEU A 260 -13.02 -4.42 -0.24
N GLN A 261 -13.51 -4.64 -1.45
CA GLN A 261 -14.50 -3.81 -2.11
C GLN A 261 -15.53 -4.69 -2.85
N MET A 262 -16.52 -5.19 -2.12
CA MET A 262 -17.63 -5.98 -2.63
C MET A 262 -18.98 -5.26 -2.40
N PRO A 263 -20.05 -5.56 -3.16
CA PRO A 263 -21.32 -4.82 -3.06
C PRO A 263 -21.97 -4.77 -1.67
N LYS A 264 -21.72 -5.78 -0.82
CA LYS A 264 -22.30 -5.86 0.53
C LYS A 264 -21.25 -5.84 1.64
N ILE A 265 -19.97 -5.88 1.28
CA ILE A 265 -18.87 -6.00 2.23
C ILE A 265 -17.72 -5.15 1.71
N SER A 266 -17.30 -4.16 2.49
CA SER A 266 -16.11 -3.37 2.19
C SER A 266 -15.24 -3.26 3.44
N GLY A 267 -13.95 -3.02 3.27
CA GLY A 267 -13.08 -2.88 4.42
C GLY A 267 -11.61 -2.79 4.05
N SER A 268 -10.79 -2.50 5.03
CA SER A 268 -9.34 -2.54 4.88
C SER A 268 -8.66 -2.86 6.20
N ALA A 269 -7.53 -3.54 6.11
CA ALA A 269 -6.66 -3.84 7.24
C ALA A 269 -5.21 -3.69 6.82
N GLN A 270 -4.37 -3.19 7.72
CA GLN A 270 -2.94 -3.05 7.50
C GLN A 270 -2.18 -3.61 8.69
N CYS A 271 -1.24 -4.50 8.42
CA CYS A 271 -0.19 -4.86 9.34
C CYS A 271 1.06 -4.02 9.02
N VAL A 272 1.65 -3.37 10.03
CA VAL A 272 2.90 -2.63 9.93
C VAL A 272 3.87 -3.21 10.95
N ILE A 273 5.05 -3.60 10.48
CA ILE A 273 6.16 -4.08 11.30
C ILE A 273 7.30 -3.09 11.10
N HIS A 274 7.85 -2.60 12.20
CA HIS A 274 9.04 -1.77 12.22
C HIS A 274 10.00 -2.36 13.24
N LEU A 275 11.24 -2.63 12.85
CA LEU A 275 12.28 -3.15 13.73
C LEU A 275 13.57 -2.35 13.47
N ASP A 276 14.08 -1.64 14.45
CA ASP A 276 15.42 -1.05 14.42
C ASP A 276 16.16 -1.27 15.76
N SER A 277 17.34 -0.67 15.92
CA SER A 277 18.16 -0.84 17.13
C SER A 277 17.59 -0.22 18.41
N VAL A 278 16.65 0.71 18.30
CA VAL A 278 16.06 1.50 19.38
C VAL A 278 14.56 1.22 19.48
N ASN A 279 13.83 1.34 18.38
CA ASN A 279 12.38 1.25 18.28
C ASN A 279 11.97 -0.03 17.55
N TRP A 280 10.92 -0.66 18.04
CA TRP A 280 10.26 -1.75 17.35
C TRP A 280 8.76 -1.75 17.65
N SER A 281 7.97 -2.07 16.63
CA SER A 281 6.53 -2.25 16.77
C SER A 281 5.97 -3.23 15.75
N ILE A 282 4.90 -3.91 16.14
CA ILE A 282 4.06 -4.71 15.26
C ILE A 282 2.63 -4.22 15.48
N CYS A 283 2.00 -3.73 14.42
CA CYS A 283 0.68 -3.13 14.44
C CYS A 283 -0.23 -3.86 13.46
N VAL A 284 -1.41 -4.32 13.87
CA VAL A 284 -2.52 -4.70 12.98
C VAL A 284 -3.60 -3.64 13.18
N GLY A 285 -3.61 -2.63 12.30
CA GLY A 285 -4.22 -1.34 12.60
C GLY A 285 -3.49 -0.59 13.73
N LYS A 286 -3.84 0.67 13.91
CA LYS A 286 -3.39 1.54 15.01
C LYS A 286 -4.58 2.25 15.64
N PRO A 287 -4.50 2.73 16.89
CA PRO A 287 -5.50 3.64 17.46
C PRO A 287 -5.90 4.77 16.51
N SER A 288 -4.91 5.39 15.85
CA SER A 288 -5.07 6.46 14.85
C SER A 288 -5.59 5.99 13.48
N GLN A 289 -5.36 4.72 13.12
CA GLN A 289 -5.72 4.14 11.82
C GLN A 289 -6.15 2.68 11.98
N LYS A 290 -7.41 2.48 12.34
CA LYS A 290 -7.98 1.15 12.65
C LYS A 290 -8.19 0.31 11.39
N ALA A 291 -8.05 -1.01 11.53
CA ALA A 291 -8.62 -1.93 10.54
C ALA A 291 -10.14 -1.83 10.61
N ASN A 292 -10.82 -1.89 9.47
CA ASN A 292 -12.28 -1.71 9.37
C ASN A 292 -12.92 -2.73 8.43
N LEU A 293 -14.16 -3.10 8.75
CA LEU A 293 -15.03 -3.93 7.93
C LEU A 293 -16.46 -3.40 8.02
N SER A 294 -17.05 -3.06 6.90
CA SER A 294 -18.45 -2.65 6.76
C SER A 294 -19.23 -3.76 6.09
N VAL A 295 -20.35 -4.17 6.70
CA VAL A 295 -21.27 -5.16 6.14
C VAL A 295 -22.64 -4.50 5.99
N LEU A 296 -23.11 -4.41 4.75
CA LEU A 296 -24.37 -3.76 4.39
C LEU A 296 -25.53 -4.37 5.20
N ASN A 297 -26.35 -3.50 5.80
CA ASN A 297 -27.49 -3.85 6.66
C ASN A 297 -27.15 -4.60 7.95
N LEU A 298 -25.87 -4.76 8.31
CA LEU A 298 -25.44 -5.37 9.57
C LEU A 298 -24.73 -4.36 10.45
N GLY A 299 -23.68 -3.70 9.95
CA GLY A 299 -22.91 -2.72 10.73
C GLY A 299 -21.46 -2.59 10.29
N ASN A 300 -20.72 -1.79 11.05
CA ASN A 300 -19.29 -1.55 10.89
C ASN A 300 -18.54 -2.12 12.09
N ILE A 301 -17.44 -2.82 11.81
CA ILE A 301 -16.48 -3.30 12.80
C ILE A 301 -15.20 -2.52 12.58
N SER A 302 -14.58 -2.05 13.65
CA SER A 302 -13.23 -1.49 13.62
C SER A 302 -12.39 -2.13 14.72
N ALA A 303 -11.13 -2.43 14.43
CA ALA A 303 -10.23 -3.05 15.41
C ALA A 303 -8.78 -2.59 15.20
N TYR A 304 -7.99 -2.64 16.27
CA TYR A 304 -6.56 -2.45 16.20
C TYR A 304 -5.83 -3.26 17.28
N PHE A 305 -4.58 -3.60 17.01
CA PHE A 305 -3.65 -4.20 17.96
C PHE A 305 -2.26 -3.69 17.67
N MET A 306 -1.57 -3.16 18.67
CA MET A 306 -0.21 -2.65 18.55
C MET A 306 0.61 -3.18 19.72
N ILE A 307 1.80 -3.70 19.45
CA ILE A 307 2.77 -4.14 20.45
C ILE A 307 4.14 -3.58 20.09
N GLY A 308 4.91 -3.15 21.09
CA GLY A 308 6.22 -2.56 20.85
C GLY A 308 6.71 -1.69 22.00
N ASN A 309 7.69 -0.84 21.70
CA ASN A 309 8.19 0.20 22.60
C ASN A 309 7.87 1.63 22.13
N GLN A 310 7.04 1.74 21.08
CA GLN A 310 6.44 2.97 20.62
C GLN A 310 4.94 2.71 20.55
N LEU A 311 4.19 3.08 21.59
CA LEU A 311 2.75 2.83 21.67
C LEU A 311 1.98 4.12 21.39
N GLU A 312 0.89 3.99 20.63
CA GLU A 312 -0.14 5.04 20.58
C GLU A 312 -1.06 4.94 21.81
N PRO A 313 -1.57 6.07 22.33
CA PRO A 313 -2.56 6.04 23.39
C PRO A 313 -3.85 5.37 22.94
N MET A 314 -4.59 4.78 23.90
CA MET A 314 -5.96 4.35 23.65
C MET A 314 -6.80 5.54 23.14
N PRO A 315 -7.65 5.35 22.11
CA PRO A 315 -8.53 6.40 21.61
C PRO A 315 -9.43 6.99 22.70
N ALA A 316 -9.87 8.22 22.49
CA ALA A 316 -10.94 8.82 23.29
C ALA A 316 -12.25 8.01 23.17
N ILE A 317 -12.98 7.84 24.27
CA ILE A 317 -14.42 7.53 24.19
C ILE A 317 -15.09 8.67 23.41
N PRO A 318 -15.91 8.38 22.39
CA PRO A 318 -16.56 9.41 21.60
C PRO A 318 -17.49 10.32 22.42
N ASN A 319 -17.50 11.62 22.08
CA ASN A 319 -18.19 12.64 22.88
C ASN A 319 -19.71 12.43 23.00
N TYR A 320 -20.37 11.87 21.98
CA TYR A 320 -21.82 11.58 22.05
C TYR A 320 -22.16 10.52 23.10
N ILE A 321 -21.19 9.70 23.54
CA ILE A 321 -21.37 8.75 24.64
C ILE A 321 -21.12 9.46 25.97
N THR A 322 -20.01 10.20 26.07
CA THR A 322 -19.63 10.90 27.32
C THR A 322 -20.57 12.05 27.68
N ASN A 323 -21.32 12.59 26.71
CA ASN A 323 -22.31 13.64 26.98
C ASN A 323 -23.60 13.09 27.63
N VAL A 324 -23.90 11.81 27.45
CA VAL A 324 -25.08 11.16 28.05
C VAL A 324 -24.77 10.63 29.44
N VAL A 325 -23.51 10.29 29.73
CA VAL A 325 -23.07 9.82 31.05
C VAL A 325 -22.33 10.94 31.78
N ASN A 326 -22.94 11.53 32.80
CA ASN A 326 -22.27 12.49 33.66
C ASN A 326 -21.39 11.76 34.70
N CYS A 327 -20.11 11.57 34.39
CA CYS A 327 -19.16 10.91 35.29
C CYS A 327 -17.81 11.64 35.31
N SER A 328 -17.50 12.26 36.45
CA SER A 328 -16.30 13.07 36.68
C SER A 328 -14.99 12.31 36.49
N GLY A 329 -14.94 11.03 36.87
CA GLY A 329 -13.76 10.17 36.78
C GLY A 329 -13.34 9.79 35.35
N LEU A 330 -14.22 9.92 34.36
CA LEU A 330 -13.93 9.54 32.97
C LEU A 330 -12.87 10.40 32.30
N GLN A 331 -12.83 11.70 32.62
CA GLN A 331 -11.80 12.62 32.12
C GLN A 331 -10.42 12.26 32.71
N GLN A 332 -10.40 11.78 33.95
CA GLN A 332 -9.17 11.42 34.66
C GLN A 332 -8.60 10.11 34.13
N ALA A 333 -9.42 9.07 33.92
CA ALA A 333 -9.02 7.74 33.42
C ALA A 333 -8.29 7.72 32.05
N ARG A 334 -8.16 8.87 31.38
CA ARG A 334 -7.58 9.01 30.04
C ARG A 334 -6.20 9.66 29.99
N ASN A 335 -5.65 10.17 31.09
CA ASN A 335 -4.41 10.96 31.03
C ASN A 335 -3.16 10.08 30.79
N ASN A 336 -2.91 9.73 29.52
CA ASN A 336 -1.76 8.95 29.07
C ASN A 336 -0.61 9.83 28.58
N GLN A 337 -0.21 10.84 29.36
CA GLN A 337 0.84 11.79 28.95
C GLN A 337 2.23 11.16 28.78
N ASP A 338 2.53 10.03 29.45
CA ASP A 338 3.84 9.37 29.39
C ASP A 338 3.81 7.99 28.72
N LEU A 339 3.66 7.97 27.39
CA LEU A 339 3.87 6.75 26.58
C LEU A 339 5.19 6.75 25.79
N SER A 340 5.97 7.83 25.87
CA SER A 340 7.19 8.04 25.07
C SER A 340 8.26 6.97 25.27
N GLU A 341 8.29 6.31 26.44
CA GLU A 341 9.24 5.24 26.78
C GLU A 341 8.56 3.89 27.09
N ALA A 342 7.23 3.84 26.99
CA ALA A 342 6.45 2.70 27.45
C ALA A 342 6.58 1.50 26.51
N LYS A 343 6.78 0.31 27.09
CA LYS A 343 6.83 -0.96 26.35
C LYS A 343 5.62 -1.80 26.67
N GLY A 344 4.97 -2.37 25.67
CA GLY A 344 3.79 -3.18 25.93
C GLY A 344 2.90 -3.34 24.73
N TRP A 345 1.60 -3.42 24.95
CA TRP A 345 0.60 -3.54 23.90
C TRP A 345 -0.65 -2.72 24.19
N VAL A 346 -1.32 -2.32 23.12
CA VAL A 346 -2.60 -1.63 23.13
C VAL A 346 -3.51 -2.25 22.06
N THR A 347 -4.77 -2.49 22.40
CA THR A 347 -5.75 -3.07 21.49
C THR A 347 -7.12 -2.46 21.74
N GLY A 348 -7.97 -2.51 20.73
CA GLY A 348 -9.35 -2.09 20.88
C GLY A 348 -10.18 -2.56 19.72
N ALA A 349 -11.47 -2.68 19.95
CA ALA A 349 -12.44 -3.01 18.92
C ALA A 349 -13.75 -2.27 19.17
N SER A 350 -14.45 -1.92 18.10
CA SER A 350 -15.79 -1.36 18.16
C SER A 350 -16.68 -1.97 17.09
N PHE A 351 -17.96 -2.06 17.41
CA PHE A 351 -19.04 -2.42 16.50
C PHE A 351 -20.08 -1.32 16.52
N SER A 352 -20.52 -0.86 15.35
CA SER A 352 -21.65 0.06 15.23
C SER A 352 -22.66 -0.45 14.20
N THR A 353 -23.94 -0.22 14.45
CA THR A 353 -25.02 -0.60 13.54
C THR A 353 -26.09 0.48 13.56
N SER A 354 -26.72 0.71 12.42
CA SER A 354 -27.88 1.59 12.34
C SER A 354 -28.93 0.95 11.45
N LYS A 355 -30.19 1.29 11.74
CA LYS A 355 -31.31 0.96 10.88
C LYS A 355 -32.39 2.01 11.02
N ASN A 356 -32.90 2.44 9.89
CA ASN A 356 -34.11 3.22 9.78
C ASN A 356 -35.13 2.44 8.96
N GLY A 357 -36.40 2.70 9.20
CA GLY A 357 -37.48 2.09 8.45
C GLY A 357 -38.81 2.71 8.80
N SER A 358 -39.81 2.28 8.06
CA SER A 358 -41.18 2.70 8.30
C SER A 358 -42.16 1.62 7.88
N PHE A 359 -43.37 1.67 8.43
CA PHE A 359 -44.45 0.79 8.07
C PHE A 359 -45.78 1.51 8.25
N GLY A 360 -46.73 1.27 7.34
CA GLY A 360 -48.04 1.93 7.38
C GLY A 360 -48.76 1.91 6.03
N PHE A 361 -49.69 2.84 5.89
CA PHE A 361 -50.51 3.11 4.71
C PHE A 361 -50.16 4.49 4.12
N ASP A 362 -50.64 4.79 2.91
CA ASP A 362 -50.35 6.06 2.21
C ASP A 362 -50.71 7.32 3.01
N PHE A 363 -51.71 7.24 3.90
CA PHE A 363 -52.17 8.36 4.73
C PHE A 363 -51.58 8.35 6.16
N PHE A 364 -50.88 7.27 6.55
CA PHE A 364 -50.39 7.08 7.92
C PHE A 364 -49.21 6.10 7.97
N GLU A 365 -48.07 6.54 8.47
CA GLU A 365 -46.85 5.77 8.57
C GLU A 365 -46.22 5.90 9.97
N VAL A 366 -45.85 4.77 10.58
CA VAL A 366 -44.96 4.73 11.74
C VAL A 366 -43.53 4.63 11.24
N TYR A 367 -42.67 5.57 11.62
CA TYR A 367 -41.24 5.52 11.32
C TYR A 367 -40.42 5.22 12.57
N TYR A 368 -39.27 4.56 12.36
CA TYR A 368 -38.29 4.31 13.39
C TYR A 368 -36.87 4.51 12.84
N GLY A 369 -35.98 4.91 13.73
CA GLY A 369 -34.55 4.99 13.49
C GLY A 369 -33.81 4.57 14.74
N PHE A 370 -32.73 3.81 14.59
CA PHE A 370 -31.77 3.63 15.67
C PHE A 370 -30.35 3.57 15.14
N TRP A 371 -29.43 3.91 16.03
CA TRP A 371 -28.01 3.68 15.89
C TRP A 371 -27.47 3.19 17.23
N ALA A 372 -26.74 2.08 17.20
CA ALA A 372 -26.11 1.48 18.36
C ALA A 372 -24.63 1.31 18.12
N GLN A 373 -23.83 1.48 19.16
CA GLN A 373 -22.40 1.23 19.13
C GLN A 373 -21.92 0.67 20.46
N ALA A 374 -21.00 -0.28 20.40
CA ALA A 374 -20.26 -0.73 21.56
C ALA A 374 -18.78 -0.87 21.21
N GLY A 375 -17.90 -0.71 22.18
CA GLY A 375 -16.48 -0.91 21.97
C GLY A 375 -15.69 -0.97 23.26
N PHE A 376 -14.44 -1.36 23.13
CA PHE A 376 -13.47 -1.37 24.21
C PHE A 376 -12.09 -1.00 23.68
N ASP A 377 -11.26 -0.49 24.59
CA ASP A 377 -9.84 -0.25 24.38
C ASP A 377 -9.10 -0.72 25.64
N MET A 378 -8.00 -1.45 25.48
CA MET A 378 -7.17 -1.99 26.55
C MET A 378 -5.70 -1.73 26.25
N MET A 379 -4.94 -1.42 27.28
CA MET A 379 -3.51 -1.19 27.24
C MET A 379 -2.84 -1.91 28.40
N LEU A 380 -1.72 -2.58 28.13
CA LEU A 380 -0.78 -3.01 29.14
C LEU A 380 0.57 -2.41 28.78
N ALA A 381 1.09 -1.53 29.63
CA ALA A 381 2.33 -0.82 29.40
C ALA A 381 3.27 -0.98 30.59
N ASN A 382 4.56 -1.13 30.31
CA ASN A 382 5.64 -1.02 31.28
C ASN A 382 6.19 0.40 31.22
N TYR A 383 5.96 1.15 32.29
CA TYR A 383 6.38 2.55 32.41
C TYR A 383 7.78 2.69 33.03
N GLY A 384 8.50 1.59 33.25
CA GLY A 384 9.84 1.60 33.81
C GLY A 384 9.89 1.38 35.32
N PRO A 385 11.09 1.27 35.89
CA PRO A 385 11.28 0.90 37.29
C PRO A 385 10.95 2.03 38.28
N THR A 386 10.98 3.29 37.85
CA THR A 386 10.70 4.47 38.68
C THR A 386 9.25 4.94 38.60
N ALA A 387 8.44 4.34 37.72
CA ALA A 387 7.07 4.76 37.52
C ALA A 387 6.24 4.66 38.81
N HIS A 388 5.66 5.79 39.19
CA HIS A 388 4.84 5.97 40.39
C HIS A 388 3.59 6.81 40.04
N CYS A 389 2.61 6.83 40.94
CA CYS A 389 1.48 7.76 40.80
C CYS A 389 1.90 9.15 41.26
N ALA A 390 1.47 10.21 40.57
CA ALA A 390 1.75 11.58 40.97
C ALA A 390 1.33 11.83 42.42
N GLY A 391 2.27 12.29 43.25
CA GLY A 391 2.05 12.51 44.69
C GLY A 391 2.28 11.28 45.58
N ASP A 392 2.65 10.13 45.00
CA ASP A 392 3.05 8.90 45.68
C ASP A 392 4.51 8.57 45.34
N GLN A 393 5.16 7.70 46.09
CA GLN A 393 6.48 7.12 45.78
C GLN A 393 6.39 5.59 45.59
N ASP A 394 5.23 5.00 45.86
CA ASP A 394 4.98 3.59 45.60
C ASP A 394 5.02 3.31 44.10
N LYS A 395 5.81 2.29 43.75
CA LYS A 395 5.93 1.80 42.38
C LYS A 395 4.59 1.26 41.88
N ILE A 396 4.21 1.63 40.66
CA ILE A 396 2.98 1.15 40.03
C ILE A 396 3.06 -0.31 39.59
N GLY A 397 1.91 -0.95 39.64
CA GLY A 397 1.62 -2.25 39.05
C GLY A 397 2.55 -3.37 39.48
N ILE A 398 2.87 -4.28 38.56
CA ILE A 398 3.82 -5.37 38.80
C ILE A 398 5.14 -4.98 38.16
N ASN A 399 6.06 -4.41 38.94
CA ASN A 399 7.35 -3.93 38.46
C ASN A 399 7.24 -2.89 37.32
N GLY A 400 6.28 -1.96 37.38
CA GLY A 400 6.08 -0.91 36.37
C GLY A 400 5.11 -1.33 35.26
N TRP A 401 4.72 -2.61 35.19
CA TRP A 401 3.65 -3.07 34.31
C TRP A 401 2.29 -2.68 34.89
N TYR A 402 1.58 -1.83 34.16
CA TYR A 402 0.30 -1.27 34.56
C TYR A 402 -0.70 -1.35 33.39
N ALA A 403 -1.90 -1.82 33.69
CA ALA A 403 -2.97 -1.98 32.73
C ALA A 403 -3.97 -0.84 32.85
N GLN A 404 -4.47 -0.37 31.72
CA GLN A 404 -5.54 0.61 31.61
C GLN A 404 -6.56 0.12 30.59
N GLY A 405 -7.83 0.42 30.78
CA GLY A 405 -8.84 0.03 29.83
C GLY A 405 -10.13 0.82 29.97
N GLN A 406 -10.90 0.82 28.89
CA GLN A 406 -12.21 1.42 28.80
C GLN A 406 -13.13 0.53 27.96
N MET A 407 -14.41 0.54 28.28
CA MET A 407 -15.49 -0.04 27.48
C MET A 407 -16.68 0.89 27.49
N TYR A 408 -17.41 0.91 26.39
CA TYR A 408 -18.56 1.78 26.22
C TYR A 408 -19.64 1.12 25.38
N ALA A 409 -20.88 1.49 25.63
CA ALA A 409 -22.03 1.18 24.83
C ALA A 409 -22.92 2.42 24.67
N TYR A 410 -23.56 2.55 23.52
CA TYR A 410 -24.41 3.66 23.16
C TYR A 410 -25.57 3.18 22.29
N LEU A 411 -26.75 3.74 22.53
CA LEU A 411 -27.95 3.55 21.74
C LEU A 411 -28.63 4.91 21.57
N SER A 412 -28.80 5.36 20.34
CA SER A 412 -29.69 6.47 19.98
C SER A 412 -30.83 5.90 19.15
N GLY A 413 -32.06 6.30 19.45
CA GLY A 413 -33.21 5.87 18.68
C GLY A 413 -34.37 6.83 18.75
N ASN A 414 -35.17 6.84 17.69
CA ASN A 414 -36.37 7.63 17.59
C ASN A 414 -37.50 6.81 16.97
N VAL A 415 -38.73 7.06 17.43
CA VAL A 415 -39.97 6.49 16.89
C VAL A 415 -40.98 7.62 16.74
N GLY A 416 -41.67 7.68 15.61
CA GLY A 416 -42.68 8.69 15.34
C GLY A 416 -43.73 8.24 14.34
N VAL A 417 -44.70 9.11 14.10
CA VAL A 417 -45.78 8.91 13.14
C VAL A 417 -45.87 10.10 12.19
N ARG A 418 -46.06 9.83 10.91
CA ARG A 418 -46.26 10.86 9.88
C ARG A 418 -47.29 10.43 8.86
N GLY A 419 -47.90 11.37 8.15
CA GLY A 419 -48.89 11.04 7.12
C GLY A 419 -49.63 12.26 6.60
N ASN A 420 -50.65 12.01 5.78
CA ASN A 420 -51.51 13.04 5.20
C ASN A 420 -52.97 12.66 5.40
N ILE A 421 -53.75 13.53 6.04
CA ILE A 421 -55.20 13.39 6.15
C ILE A 421 -55.83 14.66 5.59
N LEU A 422 -56.72 14.51 4.59
CA LEU A 422 -57.48 15.63 4.01
C LEU A 422 -56.57 16.79 3.52
N HIS A 423 -55.48 16.46 2.81
CA HIS A 423 -54.49 17.43 2.32
C HIS A 423 -53.74 18.21 3.43
N LYS A 424 -53.74 17.70 4.67
CA LYS A 424 -52.91 18.23 5.76
C LYS A 424 -51.87 17.19 6.15
N ASP A 425 -50.61 17.57 6.06
CA ASP A 425 -49.49 16.76 6.53
C ASP A 425 -49.38 16.84 8.05
N PHE A 426 -49.01 15.72 8.67
CA PHE A 426 -48.61 15.67 10.07
C PHE A 426 -47.32 14.85 10.21
N ASP A 427 -46.47 15.23 11.16
CA ASP A 427 -45.28 14.48 11.57
C ASP A 427 -45.05 14.74 13.07
N PHE A 428 -45.10 13.68 13.87
CA PHE A 428 -44.92 13.73 15.30
C PHE A 428 -43.93 12.66 15.76
N THR A 429 -42.83 13.09 16.36
CA THR A 429 -41.94 12.19 17.11
C THR A 429 -42.62 11.79 18.42
N ILE A 430 -42.79 10.48 18.63
CA ILE A 430 -43.37 9.92 19.86
C ILE A 430 -42.30 9.79 20.93
N LEU A 431 -41.13 9.26 20.55
CA LEU A 431 -40.02 9.01 21.46
C LEU A 431 -38.71 9.35 20.76
N ASN A 432 -37.86 10.09 21.46
CA ASN A 432 -36.43 10.19 21.19
C ASN A 432 -35.69 9.69 22.43
N LEU A 433 -34.69 8.84 22.25
CA LEU A 433 -33.96 8.17 23.31
C LEU A 433 -32.47 8.17 22.99
N GLN A 434 -31.65 8.55 23.96
CA GLN A 434 -30.21 8.30 23.94
C GLN A 434 -29.83 7.62 25.25
N ALA A 435 -29.26 6.43 25.18
CA ALA A 435 -28.77 5.69 26.33
C ALA A 435 -27.30 5.35 26.14
N ALA A 436 -26.52 5.49 27.20
CA ALA A 436 -25.09 5.26 27.19
C ALA A 436 -24.63 4.52 28.46
N ALA A 437 -23.58 3.72 28.33
CA ALA A 437 -22.90 3.08 29.44
C ALA A 437 -21.39 3.17 29.21
N ILE A 438 -20.63 3.46 30.26
CA ILE A 438 -19.18 3.53 30.22
C ILE A 438 -18.62 2.82 31.45
N LEU A 439 -17.51 2.10 31.28
CA LEU A 439 -16.68 1.58 32.34
C LEU A 439 -15.21 1.80 31.95
N ALA A 440 -14.41 2.37 32.84
CA ALA A 440 -12.98 2.57 32.66
C ALA A 440 -12.24 2.18 33.94
N GLY A 441 -10.98 1.78 33.82
CA GLY A 441 -10.21 1.38 34.98
C GLY A 441 -8.73 1.21 34.73
N GLN A 442 -8.01 1.08 35.84
CA GLN A 442 -6.57 0.86 35.88
C GLN A 442 -6.24 -0.20 36.95
N ALA A 443 -5.25 -1.05 36.69
CA ALA A 443 -4.91 -2.19 37.54
C ALA A 443 -3.45 -2.65 37.30
N PRO A 444 -2.82 -3.43 38.20
CA PRO A 444 -3.36 -3.95 39.46
C PRO A 444 -3.09 -3.10 40.72
N LYS A 445 -2.06 -2.25 40.76
CA LYS A 445 -1.76 -1.40 41.93
C LYS A 445 -1.35 0.01 41.49
N PRO A 446 -2.02 1.08 41.97
CA PRO A 446 -3.34 1.03 42.60
C PRO A 446 -4.39 0.45 41.63
N THR A 447 -5.51 -0.03 42.16
CA THR A 447 -6.67 -0.37 41.32
C THR A 447 -7.63 0.81 41.35
N TYR A 448 -8.12 1.20 40.18
CA TYR A 448 -9.15 2.21 40.00
C TYR A 448 -10.18 1.70 39.01
N THR A 449 -11.45 1.97 39.28
CA THR A 449 -12.54 1.70 38.34
C THR A 449 -13.59 2.78 38.47
N THR A 450 -14.00 3.34 37.35
CA THR A 450 -15.08 4.32 37.24
C THR A 450 -16.04 3.87 36.16
N GLY A 451 -17.31 4.18 36.33
CA GLY A 451 -18.29 3.88 35.30
C GLY A 451 -19.59 4.61 35.55
N GLY A 452 -20.46 4.55 34.56
CA GLY A 452 -21.78 5.11 34.68
C GLY A 452 -22.70 4.68 33.54
N VAL A 453 -23.98 4.89 33.77
CA VAL A 453 -25.05 4.75 32.78
C VAL A 453 -25.81 6.05 32.73
N GLY A 454 -26.28 6.41 31.55
CA GLY A 454 -27.03 7.64 31.33
C GLY A 454 -28.12 7.44 30.30
N CYS A 455 -29.21 8.18 30.42
CA CYS A 455 -30.36 8.12 29.53
C CYS A 455 -30.99 9.50 29.39
N ASP A 456 -30.93 10.06 28.18
CA ASP A 456 -31.76 11.18 27.75
C ASP A 456 -33.00 10.65 27.05
N TYR A 457 -34.17 11.19 27.38
CA TYR A 457 -35.40 10.85 26.70
C TYR A 457 -36.26 12.09 26.43
N GLU A 458 -37.01 12.05 25.34
CA GLU A 458 -38.03 13.03 24.98
C GLU A 458 -39.26 12.30 24.47
N ILE A 459 -40.42 12.56 25.06
CA ILE A 459 -41.70 11.93 24.72
C ILE A 459 -42.65 13.02 24.21
N PHE A 460 -43.19 12.82 23.00
CA PHE A 460 -44.11 13.74 22.31
C PHE A 460 -43.62 15.20 22.20
N GLY A 461 -42.31 15.43 22.14
CA GLY A 461 -41.73 16.78 22.09
C GLY A 461 -41.99 17.64 23.33
N THR A 462 -42.57 17.06 24.39
CA THR A 462 -43.08 17.82 25.55
C THR A 462 -42.42 17.37 26.84
N PHE A 463 -42.27 16.06 27.03
CA PHE A 463 -41.69 15.50 28.25
C PHE A 463 -40.25 15.09 27.98
N ASN A 464 -39.31 15.93 28.37
CA ASN A 464 -37.88 15.60 28.34
C ASN A 464 -37.36 15.30 29.74
N GLY A 465 -36.29 14.50 29.82
CA GLY A 465 -35.62 14.19 31.06
C GLY A 465 -34.25 13.58 30.83
N HIS A 466 -33.41 13.66 31.86
CA HIS A 466 -32.09 13.06 31.94
C HIS A 466 -32.03 12.22 33.20
N ILE A 467 -31.56 10.99 33.08
CA ILE A 467 -31.30 10.09 34.21
C ILE A 467 -29.91 9.52 34.06
N ASP A 468 -29.06 9.72 35.05
CA ASP A 468 -27.71 9.19 35.10
C ASP A 468 -27.40 8.54 36.45
N PHE A 469 -26.48 7.58 36.42
CA PHE A 469 -25.91 6.96 37.60
C PHE A 469 -24.43 6.72 37.33
N GLY A 470 -23.57 7.20 38.23
CA GLY A 470 -22.12 7.02 38.17
C GLY A 470 -21.57 6.38 39.43
N PHE A 471 -20.43 5.71 39.31
CA PHE A 471 -19.67 5.18 40.43
C PHE A 471 -18.16 5.35 40.21
N GLU A 472 -17.42 5.47 41.30
CA GLU A 472 -15.96 5.48 41.32
C GLU A 472 -15.47 4.62 42.50
N ILE A 473 -14.54 3.71 42.24
CA ILE A 473 -14.00 2.76 43.22
C ILE A 473 -12.47 2.73 43.09
N GLY A 474 -11.78 2.82 44.22
CA GLY A 474 -10.31 2.73 44.27
C GLY A 474 -9.61 4.07 44.15
N SER A 475 -8.35 4.07 43.71
CA SER A 475 -7.47 5.25 43.69
C SER A 475 -6.88 5.45 42.31
N TYR A 476 -7.27 6.53 41.64
CA TYR A 476 -6.76 6.88 40.32
C TYR A 476 -5.25 7.16 40.35
N CYS A 477 -4.53 6.67 39.34
CA CYS A 477 -3.11 6.89 39.19
C CYS A 477 -2.82 7.72 37.94
N SER A 478 -2.36 8.95 38.14
CA SER A 478 -1.68 9.70 37.08
C SER A 478 -0.23 9.25 37.06
N VAL A 479 0.15 8.43 36.08
CA VAL A 479 1.52 7.89 35.99
C VAL A 479 2.52 9.01 35.71
N THR A 480 3.64 9.01 36.43
CA THR A 480 4.82 9.87 36.25
C THR A 480 6.08 9.06 36.51
N GLN A 481 7.24 9.52 36.02
CA GLN A 481 8.53 8.84 36.15
C GLN A 481 9.55 9.56 37.02
#